data_AF-A0A2V7XT76-F1
#
_entry.id   AF-A0A2V7XT76-F1
#
_cell.length_a   1.000
_cell.length_b   1.000
_cell.length_c   1.000
_cell.angle_alpha   90.00
_cell.angle_beta   90.00
_cell.angle_gamma   90.00
#
_symmetry.space_group_name_H-M   'P 1'
#
loop_
_entity.id
_entity.type
_entity.pdbx_description
1 polymer ?
#
loop_
_entity_poly.entity_id
_entity_poly.type
_entity_poly.pdbx_seq_one_letter_code
_entity_poly.pdbx_strand_id
1 'polypeptide(L)' 'MMRAPLFFLGAASQAWVGGYSSAPLVAAIYQPAMAPVGLLLAVLGNVVGTYLGLAVAQVLSGLAT' A
#
# COMPACT_ATOMS: atom_id res chain seq x y z
N MET A 1 -21.90 -3.02 3.85
CA MET A 1 -20.90 -3.01 4.94
C MET A 1 -20.04 -4.26 4.81
N MET A 2 -18.82 -4.11 4.31
CA MET A 2 -17.90 -5.23 4.08
C MET A 2 -17.40 -5.75 5.44
N ARG A 3 -17.63 -7.02 5.77
CA ARG A 3 -17.09 -7.66 6.99
C ARG A 3 -15.61 -8.00 6.77
N ALA A 4 -14.78 -6.98 6.58
CA ALA A 4 -13.34 -7.15 6.58
C ALA A 4 -12.85 -7.13 8.04
N PRO A 5 -12.09 -8.15 8.48
CA PRO A 5 -11.49 -8.13 9.81
C PRO A 5 -10.48 -6.98 9.93
N LEU A 6 -10.47 -6.34 11.10
CA LEU A 6 -9.69 -5.12 11.40
C LEU A 6 -8.18 -5.25 11.13
N PHE A 7 -7.62 -6.47 11.21
CA PHE A 7 -6.21 -6.68 10.91
C PHE A 7 -5.84 -6.35 9.45
N PHE A 8 -6.78 -6.49 8.49
CA PHE A 8 -6.50 -6.13 7.09
C PHE A 8 -6.33 -4.63 6.93
N LEU A 9 -7.04 -3.85 7.73
CA LEU A 9 -6.93 -2.39 7.77
C LEU A 9 -5.54 -1.96 8.28
N GLY A 10 -5.05 -2.62 9.34
CA GLY A 10 -3.70 -2.40 9.86
C GLY A 10 -2.60 -2.82 8.87
N ALA A 11 -2.72 -4.01 8.29
CA ALA A 11 -1.78 -4.51 7.30
C ALA A 11 -1.77 -3.66 6.02
N ALA A 12 -2.95 -3.20 5.56
CA ALA A 12 -3.05 -2.27 4.44
C ALA A 12 -2.33 -0.97 4.76
N SER A 13 -2.59 -0.32 5.91
CA SER A 13 -1.88 0.91 6.31
C SER A 13 -0.35 0.74 6.29
N GLN A 14 0.16 -0.38 6.82
CA GLN A 14 1.59 -0.68 6.78
C GLN A 14 2.11 -0.99 5.38
N ALA A 15 1.29 -1.53 4.48
CA ALA A 15 1.68 -1.72 3.08
C ALA A 15 1.96 -0.41 2.34
N TRP A 16 1.25 0.67 2.69
CA TRP A 16 1.47 1.99 2.09
C TRP A 16 2.67 2.73 2.68
N VAL A 17 2.85 2.71 4.00
CA VAL A 17 3.93 3.47 4.68
C VAL A 17 5.23 2.65 4.81
N GLY A 18 5.10 1.37 5.16
CA GLY A 18 6.21 0.46 5.44
C GLY A 18 6.74 -0.31 4.23
N GLY A 19 5.98 -0.32 3.12
CA GLY A 19 6.38 -0.96 1.87
C GLY A 19 6.70 -2.46 2.01
N TYR A 20 7.58 -2.96 1.15
CA TYR A 20 7.90 -4.39 1.02
C TYR A 20 8.58 -5.00 2.25
N SER A 21 9.17 -4.17 3.11
CA SER A 21 9.97 -4.63 4.26
C SER A 21 9.09 -4.93 5.47
N SER A 22 8.30 -3.97 5.93
CA SER A 22 7.53 -4.09 7.17
C SER A 22 6.09 -4.60 6.97
N ALA A 23 5.49 -4.43 5.79
CA ALA A 23 4.10 -4.84 5.58
C ALA A 23 3.87 -6.37 5.60
N PRO A 24 4.70 -7.21 4.94
CA PRO A 24 4.56 -8.66 5.02
C PRO A 24 4.83 -9.16 6.43
N LEU A 25 5.78 -8.53 7.13
CA LEU A 25 6.15 -8.88 8.49
C LEU A 25 4.99 -8.64 9.46
N VAL A 26 4.38 -7.45 9.43
CA VAL A 26 3.22 -7.11 10.26
C VAL A 26 2.01 -7.98 9.90
N ALA A 27 1.81 -8.31 8.62
CA ALA A 27 0.74 -9.22 8.21
C ALA A 27 0.97 -10.67 8.70
N ALA A 28 2.22 -11.14 8.69
CA ALA A 28 2.61 -12.48 9.15
C ALA A 28 2.40 -12.67 10.66
N ILE A 29 2.53 -11.60 11.46
CA ILE A 29 2.29 -11.63 12.91
C ILE A 29 0.84 -11.99 13.23
N TYR A 30 -0.13 -11.57 12.39
CA TYR A 30 -1.54 -11.92 12.59
C TYR A 30 -1.85 -13.35 12.15
N GLN A 31 -1.42 -13.73 10.94
CA GLN A 31 -1.45 -15.12 10.47
C GLN A 31 -0.41 -15.30 9.35
N PRO A 32 0.37 -16.39 9.36
CA PRO A 32 1.46 -16.60 8.41
C PRO A 32 0.98 -16.60 6.94
N ALA A 33 -0.26 -17.05 6.68
CA ALA A 33 -0.87 -17.02 5.35
C ALA A 33 -1.14 -15.60 4.80
N MET A 34 -1.03 -14.55 5.63
CA MET A 34 -1.25 -13.15 5.21
C MET A 34 0.01 -12.40 4.81
N ALA A 35 1.20 -12.93 5.06
CA ALA A 35 2.44 -12.36 4.53
C ALA A 35 2.39 -12.07 3.01
N PRO A 36 1.93 -13.00 2.14
CA PRO A 36 1.81 -12.72 0.71
C PRO A 36 0.77 -11.64 0.39
N VAL A 37 -0.32 -11.54 1.17
CA VAL A 37 -1.33 -10.49 0.97
C VAL A 37 -0.76 -9.11 1.31
N GLY A 38 0.02 -9.00 2.40
CA GLY A 38 0.74 -7.78 2.76
C GLY A 38 1.77 -7.37 1.70
N LEU A 39 2.49 -8.33 1.11
CA LEU A 39 3.41 -8.10 -0.01
C LEU A 39 2.68 -7.58 -1.26
N LEU A 40 1.56 -8.22 -1.64
CA LEU A 40 0.76 -7.80 -2.79
C LEU A 40 0.21 -6.38 -2.60
N LEU A 41 -0.29 -6.06 -1.41
CA LEU A 41 -0.73 -4.71 -1.06
C LEU A 41 0.41 -3.69 -1.16
N ALA A 42 1.63 -4.05 -0.74
CA ALA A 42 2.80 -3.18 -0.81
C ALA A 42 3.21 -2.89 -2.26
N VAL A 43 3.21 -3.92 -3.12
CA VAL A 43 3.45 -3.76 -4.57
C VAL A 43 2.38 -2.87 -5.20
N LEU A 44 1.12 -3.09 -4.86
CA LEU A 44 0.01 -2.33 -5.40
C LEU A 44 0.07 -0.85 -4.98
N GLY A 45 0.45 -0.58 -3.72
CA GLY A 45 0.71 0.77 -3.23
C GLY A 45 1.84 1.47 -3.99
N ASN A 46 2.91 0.75 -4.34
CA ASN A 46 4.00 1.31 -5.14
C ASN A 46 3.53 1.69 -6.55
N VAL A 47 2.86 0.78 -7.26
CA VAL A 47 2.36 1.03 -8.61
C VAL A 47 1.40 2.23 -8.62
N VAL A 48 0.41 2.24 -7.72
CA VAL A 48 -0.56 3.33 -7.61
C VAL A 48 0.12 4.64 -7.23
N GLY A 49 1.06 4.61 -6.28
CA GLY A 49 1.82 5.78 -5.85
C GLY A 49 2.66 6.39 -6.97
N THR A 50 3.31 5.57 -7.81
CA THR A 50 4.07 6.04 -8.97
C THR A 50 3.18 6.75 -9.99
N TYR A 51 2.04 6.15 -10.35
CA TYR A 51 1.13 6.78 -11.32
C TYR A 51 0.50 8.06 -10.79
N LEU A 52 0.09 8.09 -9.51
CA LEU A 52 -0.41 9.30 -8.88
C LEU A 52 0.66 10.40 -8.81
N GLY A 53 1.90 10.04 -8.47
CA GLY A 53 3.02 10.98 -8.45
C GLY A 53 3.28 11.60 -9.82
N LEU A 54 3.24 10.79 -10.89
CA LEU A 54 3.35 11.27 -12.26
C LEU A 54 2.18 12.17 -12.66
N ALA A 55 0.95 11.82 -12.29
CA ALA A 55 -0.22 12.65 -12.55
C ALA A 55 -0.10 14.01 -11.85
N VAL A 56 0.33 14.03 -10.59
CA VAL A 56 0.58 15.27 -9.84
C VAL A 56 1.69 16.10 -10.48
N ALA A 57 2.78 15.45 -10.93
CA ALA A 57 3.86 16.13 -11.63
C ALA A 57 3.38 16.78 -12.94
N GLN A 58 2.50 16.12 -13.70
CA GLN A 58 1.88 16.69 -14.90
C GLN A 58 1.01 17.90 -14.58
N VAL A 59 0.21 17.83 -13.52
CA VAL A 59 -0.63 18.97 -13.07
C VAL A 59 0.25 20.16 -12.63
N LEU A 60 1.29 19.92 -11.84
CA LEU A 60 2.23 20.97 -11.44
C LEU A 60 2.96 21.57 -12.64
N SER A 61 3.40 20.74 -13.59
CA SER A 61 4.08 21.20 -14.81
C SER A 61 3.17 22.08 -15.68
N GLY A 62 1.86 21.83 -15.71
CA GLY A 62 0.89 22.66 -16.42
C GLY A 62 0.49 23.95 -15.68
N LEU A 63 0.69 24.01 -14.37
CA LEU A 63 0.51 25.23 -13.56
C LEU A 63 1.77 26.11 -13.53
N ALA A 64 2.94 25.53 -13.81
CA ALA A 64 4.22 26.23 -13.86
C ALA A 64 4.49 26.96 -15.19
N THR A 65 3.58 26.82 -16.17
CA THR A 65 3.54 27.60 -17.43
C THR A 65 2.55 28.76 -17.31
#